data_AF-A0A9P7AQT8-F1
#
_entry.id   AF-A0A9P7AQT8-F1
#
_cell.length_a   1.000
_cell.length_b   1.000
_cell.length_c   1.000
_cell.angle_alpha   90.00
_cell.angle_beta   90.00
_cell.angle_gamma   90.00
#
_symmetry.space_group_name_H-M   'P 1'
#
loop_
_entity.id
_entity.type
_entity.pdbx_description
1 polymer ?
#
loop_
_entity_poly.entity_id
_entity_poly.type
_entity_poly.pdbx_seq_one_letter_code
_entity_poly.pdbx_strand_id
1 'polypeptide(L)'
;MARFPPAENILLDRPSVVIDSGYRIILWYIPDALTPWVQNDMFLATLSMGDLLKRSITNGKSGGWRTHRTNFYQTETPGLTPGCINIVPCWFQQGHENPDDGFKPEVSATLKGDRSLAMITAMQRLALLASAALHVMHPQLYWASVRTHVELGHWSAEQGLHDMHRFLKHWALVYTGAAVVCNRDSPDHRDPKCPPEAFDILTSIGNYRHAVMHLTNLGIDLVYTPGVMVSYSGRLVRHGIRVDDGDRIVWAWFLRDSVHNYARTPRPDYTRYDPSHLNPSRVAKYNQADFAIYGTM
;
A
#
# COMPACT_ATOMS: atom_id res chain seq x y z
N MET A 1 -13.40 38.07 -4.35
CA MET A 1 -13.32 36.59 -4.16
C MET A 1 -13.76 36.29 -2.75
N ALA A 2 -15.00 35.80 -2.57
CA ALA A 2 -15.43 35.30 -1.27
C ALA A 2 -14.56 34.09 -0.92
N ARG A 3 -13.80 34.18 0.17
CA ARG A 3 -13.19 33.01 0.79
C ARG A 3 -14.37 32.21 1.35
N PHE A 4 -14.76 31.15 0.65
CA PHE A 4 -15.53 30.08 1.28
C PHE A 4 -14.71 29.63 2.51
N PRO A 5 -15.33 29.49 3.70
CA PRO A 5 -14.65 28.78 4.77
C PRO A 5 -14.23 27.41 4.22
N PRO A 6 -13.06 26.86 4.60
CA PRO A 6 -12.73 25.50 4.20
C PRO A 6 -13.90 24.64 4.67
N ALA A 7 -14.50 23.85 3.77
CA ALA A 7 -15.35 22.79 4.26
C ALA A 7 -14.47 21.97 5.20
N GLU A 8 -14.91 21.80 6.44
CA GLU A 8 -14.23 20.88 7.35
C GLU A 8 -14.10 19.53 6.62
N ASN A 9 -12.91 18.92 6.69
CA ASN A 9 -12.72 17.61 6.10
C ASN A 9 -13.74 16.64 6.72
N ILE A 10 -14.26 15.73 5.90
CA ILE A 10 -15.13 14.66 6.41
C ILE A 10 -14.27 13.70 7.20
N LEU A 11 -14.56 13.52 8.48
CA LEU A 11 -13.93 12.47 9.28
C LEU A 11 -14.67 11.14 9.08
N LEU A 12 -13.96 10.12 8.62
CA LEU A 12 -14.46 8.75 8.56
C LEU A 12 -13.91 7.95 9.74
N ASP A 13 -14.83 7.44 10.56
CA ASP A 13 -14.58 6.64 11.76
C ASP A 13 -15.21 5.24 11.72
N ARG A 14 -15.90 4.92 10.61
CA ARG A 14 -16.64 3.68 10.40
C ARG A 14 -16.35 3.08 9.04
N PRO A 15 -16.53 1.75 8.87
CA PRO A 15 -16.33 1.08 7.58
C PRO A 15 -17.06 1.81 6.44
N SER A 16 -16.28 2.24 5.44
CA SER A 16 -16.76 3.14 4.39
C SER A 16 -16.17 2.79 3.03
N VAL A 17 -16.97 2.98 1.99
CA VAL A 17 -16.55 2.96 0.59
C VAL A 17 -16.81 4.34 0.00
N VAL A 18 -15.81 4.94 -0.66
CA VAL A 18 -15.97 6.21 -1.38
C VAL A 18 -16.03 5.92 -2.86
N ILE A 19 -17.06 6.45 -3.52
CA ILE A 19 -17.30 6.28 -4.95
C ILE A 19 -17.42 7.62 -5.65
N ASP A 20 -17.01 7.69 -6.92
CA ASP A 20 -17.21 8.86 -7.78
C ASP A 20 -18.59 8.87 -8.46
N SER A 21 -18.89 9.94 -9.20
CA SER A 21 -20.13 10.07 -9.97
C SER A 21 -20.30 9.06 -11.11
N GLY A 22 -19.21 8.43 -11.54
CA GLY A 22 -19.20 7.30 -12.46
C GLY A 22 -19.31 5.94 -11.78
N TYR A 23 -19.64 5.92 -10.48
CA TYR A 23 -19.71 4.75 -9.61
C TYR A 23 -18.38 3.99 -9.48
N ARG A 24 -17.25 4.60 -9.84
CA ARG A 24 -15.94 3.99 -9.61
C ARG A 24 -15.63 4.04 -8.14
N ILE A 25 -15.14 2.94 -7.60
CA ILE A 25 -14.70 2.92 -6.21
C ILE A 25 -13.32 3.55 -6.13
N ILE A 26 -13.15 4.51 -5.23
CA ILE A 26 -11.92 5.29 -5.04
C ILE A 26 -11.19 4.84 -3.77
N LEU A 27 -11.94 4.48 -2.74
CA LEU A 27 -11.44 4.14 -1.42
C LEU A 27 -12.28 3.03 -0.79
N TRP A 28 -11.62 2.06 -0.17
CA TRP A 28 -12.17 1.25 0.90
C TRP A 28 -11.47 1.62 2.20
N TYR A 29 -12.25 1.94 3.23
CA TYR A 29 -11.78 2.20 4.58
C TYR A 29 -12.43 1.20 5.53
N ILE A 30 -11.60 0.36 6.17
CA ILE A 30 -12.05 -0.72 7.04
C ILE A 30 -11.31 -0.59 8.38
N PRO A 31 -11.87 0.16 9.36
CA PRO A 31 -11.35 0.16 10.71
C PRO A 31 -11.47 -1.24 11.33
N ASP A 32 -10.52 -1.58 12.21
CA ASP A 32 -10.47 -2.86 12.92
C ASP A 32 -10.48 -4.12 12.02
N ALA A 33 -10.03 -3.97 10.77
CA ALA A 33 -9.94 -5.07 9.80
C ALA A 33 -9.02 -6.22 10.26
N LEU A 34 -8.01 -5.91 11.09
CA LEU A 34 -7.02 -6.88 11.54
C LEU A 34 -7.24 -7.28 12.99
N THR A 35 -7.44 -8.58 13.21
CA THR A 35 -7.53 -9.14 14.56
C THR A 35 -6.20 -8.97 15.32
N PRO A 36 -6.21 -8.95 16.67
CA PRO A 36 -4.99 -8.83 17.47
C PRO A 36 -3.92 -9.88 17.11
N TRP A 37 -4.33 -11.09 16.75
CA TRP A 37 -3.41 -12.14 16.31
C TRP A 37 -2.76 -11.85 14.94
N VAL A 38 -3.48 -11.25 14.01
CA VAL A 38 -2.89 -10.80 12.74
C VAL A 38 -1.91 -9.66 12.99
N GLN A 39 -2.29 -8.70 13.83
CA GLN A 39 -1.42 -7.59 14.22
C GLN A 39 -0.12 -8.06 14.89
N ASN A 40 -0.20 -9.06 15.77
CA ASN A 40 0.98 -9.64 16.41
C ASN A 40 1.95 -10.29 15.41
N ASP A 41 1.44 -11.05 14.44
CA ASP A 41 2.30 -11.66 13.42
C ASP A 41 2.94 -10.61 12.51
N MET A 42 2.22 -9.54 12.16
CA MET A 42 2.79 -8.38 11.47
C MET A 42 3.91 -7.72 12.28
N PHE A 43 3.71 -7.59 13.58
CA PHE A 43 4.71 -7.04 14.50
C PHE A 43 5.96 -7.92 14.56
N LEU A 44 5.80 -9.23 14.76
CA LEU A 44 6.91 -10.20 14.80
C LEU A 44 7.66 -10.27 13.47
N ALA A 45 6.95 -10.27 12.33
CA ALA A 45 7.56 -10.20 11.02
C ALA A 45 8.41 -8.92 10.88
N THR A 46 7.91 -7.79 11.37
CA THR A 46 8.63 -6.50 11.33
C THR A 46 9.89 -6.52 12.21
N LEU A 47 9.81 -7.09 13.42
CA LEU A 47 10.98 -7.24 14.31
C LEU A 47 12.10 -8.04 13.65
N SER A 48 11.76 -9.08 12.88
CA SER A 48 12.76 -9.88 12.15
C SER A 48 13.55 -9.09 11.10
N MET A 49 13.07 -7.90 10.72
CA MET A 49 13.63 -7.01 9.71
C MET A 49 14.36 -5.80 10.29
N GLY A 50 14.59 -5.74 11.61
CA GLY A 50 15.15 -4.56 12.30
C GLY A 50 16.45 -4.03 11.71
N ASP A 51 17.41 -4.89 11.37
CA ASP A 51 18.68 -4.46 10.75
C ASP A 51 18.47 -3.76 9.40
N LEU A 52 17.53 -4.26 8.60
CA LEU A 52 17.23 -3.74 7.27
C LEU A 52 16.50 -2.40 7.39
N LEU A 53 15.55 -2.31 8.32
CA LEU A 53 14.87 -1.06 8.68
C LEU A 53 15.88 0.00 9.12
N LYS A 54 16.80 -0.34 10.03
CA LYS A 54 17.85 0.58 10.49
C LYS A 54 18.70 1.14 9.34
N ARG A 55 19.14 0.25 8.43
CA ARG A 55 19.99 0.61 7.29
C ARG A 55 19.27 1.44 6.23
N SER A 56 17.94 1.41 6.21
CA SER A 56 17.16 2.18 5.25
C SER A 56 17.16 3.68 5.51
N ILE A 57 17.48 4.13 6.73
CA ILE A 57 17.45 5.55 7.10
C ILE A 57 18.72 6.24 6.61
N THR A 58 18.53 7.36 5.90
CA THR A 58 19.58 8.16 5.28
C THR A 58 19.64 9.57 5.86
N ASN A 59 20.82 10.18 5.80
CA ASN A 59 21.07 11.59 6.14
C ASN A 59 21.27 12.46 4.88
N GLY A 60 20.87 11.95 3.70
CA GLY A 60 21.12 12.58 2.40
C GLY A 60 20.24 13.81 2.14
N LYS A 61 20.27 14.37 0.92
CA LYS A 61 19.41 15.51 0.56
C LYS A 61 17.92 15.13 0.64
N SER A 62 17.08 16.12 0.97
CA SER A 62 15.62 16.01 1.20
C SER A 62 14.79 15.42 0.05
N GLY A 63 15.35 15.28 -1.16
CA GLY A 63 14.67 14.65 -2.31
C GLY A 63 14.25 13.19 -2.07
N GLY A 64 14.88 12.49 -1.12
CA GLY A 64 14.55 11.14 -0.70
C GLY A 64 13.67 11.10 0.57
N TRP A 65 12.57 11.85 0.63
CA TRP A 65 11.76 11.95 1.85
C TRP A 65 11.38 10.60 2.46
N ARG A 66 11.20 9.55 1.64
CA ARG A 66 10.83 8.21 2.09
C ARG A 66 11.85 7.56 3.04
N THR A 67 13.12 7.94 2.95
CA THR A 67 14.23 7.38 3.73
C THR A 67 15.00 8.45 4.51
N HIS A 68 14.58 9.71 4.47
CA HIS A 68 15.27 10.79 5.16
C HIS A 68 15.00 10.76 6.67
N ARG A 69 16.05 10.87 7.49
CA ARG A 69 15.98 10.74 8.97
C ARG A 69 14.91 11.63 9.63
N THR A 70 14.69 12.85 9.13
CA THR A 70 13.74 13.80 9.75
C THR A 70 12.29 13.32 9.73
N ASN A 71 11.97 12.32 8.90
CA ASN A 71 10.63 11.76 8.84
C ASN A 71 10.47 10.55 9.75
N PHE A 72 11.51 10.14 10.49
CA PHE A 72 11.44 9.03 11.43
C PHE A 72 11.48 9.53 12.86
N TYR A 73 10.67 8.92 13.71
CA TYR A 73 10.65 9.18 15.15
C TYR A 73 11.16 7.98 15.94
N GLN A 74 11.60 8.24 17.17
CA GLN A 74 12.17 7.20 18.03
C GLN A 74 11.09 6.21 18.46
N THR A 75 11.52 4.98 18.75
CA THR A 75 10.65 3.94 19.27
C THR A 75 10.45 4.07 20.77
N GLU A 76 9.26 3.78 21.26
CA GLU A 76 9.00 3.57 22.69
C GLU A 76 9.11 2.08 23.07
N THR A 77 8.89 1.20 22.09
CA THR A 77 8.95 -0.25 22.26
C THR A 77 10.38 -0.78 22.14
N PRO A 78 10.89 -1.54 23.14
CA PRO A 78 12.20 -2.17 23.05
C PRO A 78 12.30 -3.14 21.86
N GLY A 79 13.40 -3.04 21.11
CA GLY A 79 13.70 -3.93 19.97
C GLY A 79 13.01 -3.56 18.65
N LEU A 80 11.97 -2.72 18.67
CA LEU A 80 11.40 -2.17 17.44
C LEU A 80 12.35 -1.15 16.82
N THR A 81 12.44 -1.11 15.49
CA THR A 81 13.42 -0.28 14.79
C THR A 81 12.74 0.56 13.71
N PRO A 82 12.82 1.90 13.79
CA PRO A 82 12.33 2.77 12.72
C PRO A 82 13.02 2.49 11.39
N GLY A 83 12.29 2.65 10.29
CA GLY A 83 12.82 2.42 8.94
C GLY A 83 11.75 2.23 7.87
N CYS A 84 12.18 2.16 6.62
CA CYS A 84 11.31 1.96 5.46
C CYS A 84 12.02 1.09 4.42
N ILE A 85 11.56 -0.15 4.23
CA ILE A 85 12.14 -1.10 3.26
C ILE A 85 11.11 -1.53 2.22
N ASN A 86 11.58 -1.86 1.01
CA ASN A 86 10.76 -2.44 -0.06
C ASN A 86 11.19 -3.89 -0.31
N ILE A 87 10.27 -4.83 -0.14
CA ILE A 87 10.44 -6.25 -0.40
C ILE A 87 9.78 -6.53 -1.75
N VAL A 88 10.59 -6.76 -2.78
CA VAL A 88 10.08 -6.85 -4.16
C VAL A 88 10.87 -7.89 -4.95
N PRO A 89 10.21 -8.96 -5.45
CA PRO A 89 10.90 -10.01 -6.21
C PRO A 89 11.30 -9.54 -7.62
N CYS A 90 10.58 -8.57 -8.19
CA CYS A 90 10.77 -8.12 -9.56
C CYS A 90 10.31 -6.66 -9.70
N TRP A 91 11.25 -5.71 -9.86
CA TRP A 91 10.96 -4.30 -10.14
C TRP A 91 12.08 -3.60 -10.90
N PHE A 92 11.79 -2.41 -11.40
CA PHE A 92 12.79 -1.55 -12.00
C PHE A 92 13.45 -0.65 -10.96
N GLN A 93 14.73 -0.37 -11.17
CA GLN A 93 15.44 0.64 -10.40
C GLN A 93 14.86 2.03 -10.69
N GLN A 94 14.99 2.95 -9.73
CA GLN A 94 14.48 4.30 -9.89
C GLN A 94 15.13 4.99 -11.10
N GLY A 95 14.31 5.50 -12.01
CA GLY A 95 14.77 6.15 -13.24
C GLY A 95 14.94 5.21 -14.43
N HIS A 96 14.78 3.89 -14.25
CA HIS A 96 14.98 2.87 -15.29
C HIS A 96 13.68 2.15 -15.66
N GLU A 97 12.56 2.87 -15.59
CA GLU A 97 11.21 2.32 -15.81
C GLU A 97 10.70 2.49 -17.24
N ASN A 98 11.44 3.23 -18.08
CA ASN A 98 11.07 3.44 -19.47
C ASN A 98 11.34 2.16 -20.29
N PRO A 99 10.33 1.59 -20.97
CA PRO A 99 10.50 0.40 -21.79
C PRO A 99 11.57 0.55 -22.89
N ASP A 100 11.79 1.76 -23.39
CA ASP A 100 12.73 2.03 -24.49
C ASP A 100 14.20 1.99 -24.05
N ASP A 101 14.47 2.08 -22.74
CA ASP A 101 15.84 2.15 -22.21
C ASP A 101 16.52 0.77 -22.13
N GLY A 102 15.78 -0.32 -22.42
CA GLY A 102 16.31 -1.69 -22.45
C GLY A 102 16.65 -2.29 -21.08
N PHE A 103 16.36 -1.57 -19.99
CA PHE A 103 16.56 -2.09 -18.64
C PHE A 103 15.65 -3.30 -18.36
N LYS A 104 16.15 -4.23 -17.56
CA LYS A 104 15.39 -5.39 -17.07
C LYS A 104 15.05 -5.19 -15.60
N PRO A 105 13.91 -5.72 -15.12
CA PRO A 105 13.61 -5.68 -13.71
C PRO A 105 14.59 -6.58 -12.93
N GLU A 106 14.78 -6.24 -11.65
CA GLU A 106 15.66 -6.93 -10.71
C GLU A 106 14.93 -7.26 -9.40
N VAL A 107 15.56 -8.09 -8.58
CA VAL A 107 15.18 -8.30 -7.18
C VAL A 107 15.58 -7.07 -6.34
N SER A 108 14.75 -6.66 -5.37
CA SER A 108 15.10 -5.56 -4.47
C SER A 108 16.32 -5.87 -3.61
N ALA A 109 17.10 -4.84 -3.25
CA ALA A 109 18.29 -5.00 -2.40
C ALA A 109 17.97 -5.68 -1.06
N THR A 110 16.76 -5.48 -0.53
CA THR A 110 16.26 -6.12 0.70
C THR A 110 16.21 -7.64 0.60
N LEU A 111 16.04 -8.20 -0.60
CA LEU A 111 16.00 -9.65 -0.85
C LEU A 111 17.35 -10.25 -1.30
N LYS A 112 18.41 -9.44 -1.49
CA LYS A 112 19.73 -9.92 -1.93
C LYS A 112 20.60 -10.49 -0.79
N GLY A 113 20.04 -11.31 0.11
CA GLY A 113 20.79 -11.89 1.24
C GLY A 113 20.17 -13.14 1.86
N ASP A 114 20.89 -13.76 2.79
CA ASP A 114 20.60 -15.11 3.31
C ASP A 114 19.26 -15.23 4.05
N ARG A 115 18.75 -14.10 4.60
CA ARG A 115 17.47 -14.06 5.33
C ARG A 115 16.24 -13.84 4.43
N SER A 116 16.43 -13.67 3.13
CA SER A 116 15.37 -13.32 2.17
C SER A 116 14.20 -14.30 2.16
N LEU A 117 14.46 -15.61 2.13
CA LEU A 117 13.39 -16.60 2.19
C LEU A 117 12.65 -16.60 3.53
N ALA A 118 13.37 -16.47 4.65
CA ALA A 118 12.73 -16.41 5.96
C ALA A 118 11.79 -15.20 6.07
N MET A 119 12.20 -14.05 5.50
CA MET A 119 11.36 -12.86 5.41
C MET A 119 10.12 -13.10 4.54
N ILE A 120 10.28 -13.70 3.35
CA ILE A 120 9.16 -14.03 2.46
C ILE A 120 8.19 -14.98 3.16
N THR A 121 8.69 -16.02 3.84
CA THR A 121 7.86 -16.95 4.61
C THR A 121 7.11 -16.24 5.74
N ALA A 122 7.79 -15.36 6.51
CA ALA A 122 7.18 -14.63 7.61
C ALA A 122 6.01 -13.73 7.18
N MET A 123 6.04 -13.22 5.95
CA MET A 123 4.97 -12.38 5.42
C MET A 123 3.85 -13.15 4.69
N GLN A 124 3.96 -14.47 4.46
CA GLN A 124 3.00 -15.23 3.64
C GLN A 124 1.55 -15.11 4.12
N ARG A 125 1.31 -15.24 5.42
CA ARG A 125 -0.06 -15.12 5.96
C ARG A 125 -0.64 -13.73 5.72
N LEU A 126 0.17 -12.69 5.91
CA LEU A 126 -0.21 -11.30 5.71
C LEU A 126 -0.51 -11.02 4.24
N ALA A 127 0.32 -11.59 3.37
CA ALA A 127 0.18 -11.53 1.93
C ALA A 127 -1.12 -12.15 1.44
N LEU A 128 -1.50 -13.31 1.99
CA LEU A 128 -2.75 -13.98 1.65
C LEU A 128 -3.97 -13.14 2.06
N LEU A 129 -3.93 -12.50 3.23
CA LEU A 129 -5.00 -11.60 3.67
C LEU A 129 -5.17 -10.39 2.75
N ALA A 130 -4.07 -9.71 2.41
CA ALA A 130 -4.10 -8.58 1.48
C ALA A 130 -4.57 -9.00 0.08
N SER A 131 -4.16 -10.19 -0.37
CA SER A 131 -4.58 -10.74 -1.67
C SER A 131 -6.05 -11.13 -1.68
N ALA A 132 -6.57 -11.72 -0.60
CA ALA A 132 -7.99 -12.03 -0.45
C ALA A 132 -8.84 -10.75 -0.39
N ALA A 133 -8.39 -9.73 0.33
CA ALA A 133 -9.05 -8.42 0.34
C ALA A 133 -9.11 -7.82 -1.08
N LEU A 134 -8.02 -7.88 -1.84
CA LEU A 134 -8.02 -7.41 -3.23
C LEU A 134 -8.98 -8.21 -4.10
N HIS A 135 -9.07 -9.53 -3.91
CA HIS A 135 -10.00 -10.37 -4.66
C HIS A 135 -11.46 -9.92 -4.46
N VAL A 136 -11.83 -9.46 -3.27
CA VAL A 136 -13.16 -8.91 -2.97
C VAL A 136 -13.32 -7.50 -3.53
N MET A 137 -12.34 -6.62 -3.29
CA MET A 137 -12.44 -5.19 -3.64
C MET A 137 -12.33 -4.94 -5.17
N HIS A 138 -11.50 -5.73 -5.85
CA HIS A 138 -11.20 -5.59 -7.26
C HIS A 138 -10.83 -6.94 -7.92
N PRO A 139 -11.80 -7.85 -8.14
CA PRO A 139 -11.52 -9.21 -8.62
C PRO A 139 -10.74 -9.27 -9.94
N GLN A 140 -11.02 -8.35 -10.87
CA GLN A 140 -10.31 -8.29 -12.16
C GLN A 140 -8.83 -7.93 -11.98
N LEU A 141 -8.51 -7.01 -11.08
CA LEU A 141 -7.14 -6.65 -10.75
C LEU A 141 -6.41 -7.78 -10.04
N TYR A 142 -7.08 -8.49 -9.15
CA TYR A 142 -6.53 -9.71 -8.56
C TYR A 142 -6.08 -10.70 -9.63
N TRP A 143 -6.93 -11.03 -10.61
CA TRP A 143 -6.58 -12.00 -11.65
C TRP A 143 -5.52 -11.48 -12.63
N ALA A 144 -5.57 -10.20 -12.99
CA ALA A 144 -4.52 -9.57 -13.77
C ALA A 144 -3.17 -9.66 -13.03
N SER A 145 -3.16 -9.39 -11.73
CA SER A 145 -1.97 -9.54 -10.90
C SER A 145 -1.46 -10.97 -10.81
N VAL A 146 -2.34 -11.97 -10.64
CA VAL A 146 -1.95 -13.40 -10.69
C VAL A 146 -1.26 -13.71 -12.01
N ARG A 147 -1.85 -13.29 -13.13
CA ARG A 147 -1.26 -13.47 -14.46
C ARG A 147 0.11 -12.81 -14.56
N THR A 148 0.27 -11.56 -14.11
CA THR A 148 1.57 -10.88 -14.06
C THR A 148 2.63 -11.72 -13.36
N HIS A 149 2.33 -12.32 -12.21
CA HIS A 149 3.31 -13.15 -11.50
C HIS A 149 3.65 -14.45 -12.24
N VAL A 150 2.67 -15.07 -12.90
CA VAL A 150 2.90 -16.27 -13.73
C VAL A 150 3.80 -15.95 -14.91
N GLU A 151 3.51 -14.88 -15.66
CA GLU A 151 4.32 -14.45 -16.81
C GLU A 151 5.76 -14.10 -16.40
N LEU A 152 5.93 -13.38 -15.29
CA LEU A 152 7.26 -13.08 -14.74
C LEU A 152 7.98 -14.35 -14.26
N GLY A 153 7.24 -15.33 -13.74
CA GLY A 153 7.76 -16.63 -13.35
C GLY A 153 8.34 -17.41 -14.54
N HIS A 154 7.61 -17.46 -15.65
CA HIS A 154 8.07 -18.06 -16.90
C HIS A 154 9.29 -17.31 -17.47
N TRP A 155 9.17 -15.99 -17.61
CA TRP A 155 10.24 -15.15 -18.13
C TRP A 155 11.53 -15.28 -17.30
N SER A 156 11.45 -15.22 -15.96
CA SER A 156 12.62 -15.34 -15.09
C SER A 156 13.29 -16.72 -15.20
N ALA A 157 12.52 -17.79 -15.43
CA ALA A 157 13.07 -19.11 -15.69
C ALA A 157 13.80 -19.18 -17.03
N GLU A 158 13.19 -18.68 -18.11
CA GLU A 158 13.77 -18.64 -19.46
C GLU A 158 15.06 -17.82 -19.52
N GLN A 159 15.13 -16.72 -18.76
CA GLN A 159 16.32 -15.86 -18.69
C GLN A 159 17.41 -16.40 -17.73
N GLY A 160 17.19 -17.52 -17.04
CA GLY A 160 18.14 -18.05 -16.07
C GLY A 160 18.30 -17.19 -14.80
N LEU A 161 17.29 -16.37 -14.47
CA LEU A 161 17.31 -15.49 -13.30
C LEU A 161 16.90 -16.25 -12.03
N HIS A 162 17.79 -17.13 -11.55
CA HIS A 162 17.50 -18.10 -10.49
C HIS A 162 16.92 -17.49 -9.21
N ASP A 163 17.49 -16.39 -8.70
CA ASP A 163 17.01 -15.75 -7.48
C ASP A 163 15.61 -15.15 -7.67
N MET A 164 15.40 -14.43 -8.77
CA MET A 164 14.09 -13.87 -9.08
C MET A 164 13.04 -14.96 -9.24
N HIS A 165 13.33 -16.00 -10.02
CA HIS A 165 12.42 -17.12 -10.21
C HIS A 165 12.10 -17.81 -8.89
N ARG A 166 13.11 -18.02 -8.03
CA ARG A 166 12.93 -18.55 -6.67
C ARG A 166 12.01 -17.65 -5.85
N PHE A 167 12.22 -16.34 -5.83
CA PHE A 167 11.39 -15.43 -5.05
C PHE A 167 9.96 -15.38 -5.56
N LEU A 168 9.75 -15.28 -6.88
CA LEU A 168 8.42 -15.30 -7.50
C LEU A 168 7.66 -16.60 -7.16
N LYS A 169 8.35 -17.75 -7.10
CA LYS A 169 7.73 -19.03 -6.68
C LYS A 169 7.24 -19.05 -5.23
N HIS A 170 7.88 -18.28 -4.34
CA HIS A 170 7.50 -18.20 -2.93
C HIS A 170 6.66 -16.96 -2.60
N TRP A 171 6.43 -16.10 -3.59
CA TRP A 171 5.72 -14.83 -3.45
C TRP A 171 4.21 -15.07 -3.37
N ALA A 172 3.70 -15.20 -2.15
CA ALA A 172 2.27 -15.43 -1.88
C ALA A 172 1.39 -14.17 -2.07
N LEU A 173 1.91 -13.13 -2.73
CA LEU A 173 1.26 -11.84 -2.95
C LEU A 173 0.80 -11.72 -4.40
N VAL A 174 -0.40 -11.19 -4.61
CA VAL A 174 -0.81 -10.64 -5.91
C VAL A 174 -0.27 -9.23 -6.15
N TYR A 175 0.36 -8.63 -5.15
CA TYR A 175 1.02 -7.33 -5.28
C TYR A 175 2.42 -7.49 -5.82
N THR A 176 2.85 -6.57 -6.68
CA THR A 176 4.22 -6.57 -7.22
C THR A 176 5.28 -6.36 -6.15
N GLY A 177 4.91 -5.75 -5.02
CA GLY A 177 5.82 -5.45 -3.93
C GLY A 177 5.10 -5.23 -2.61
N ALA A 178 5.86 -5.27 -1.52
CA ALA A 178 5.44 -4.83 -0.20
C ALA A 178 6.44 -3.82 0.35
N ALA A 179 5.96 -2.84 1.11
CA ALA A 179 6.79 -1.95 1.92
C ALA A 179 6.46 -2.14 3.39
N VAL A 180 7.50 -2.16 4.22
CA VAL A 180 7.38 -2.10 5.68
C VAL A 180 7.88 -0.76 6.14
N VAL A 181 7.01 0.00 6.79
CA VAL A 181 7.27 1.37 7.23
C VAL A 181 7.07 1.43 8.74
N CYS A 182 8.14 1.62 9.50
CA CYS A 182 8.12 1.68 10.95
C CYS A 182 8.50 3.07 11.43
N ASN A 183 7.68 3.65 12.31
CA ASN A 183 7.87 4.94 12.97
C ASN A 183 8.32 6.05 12.02
N ARG A 184 7.56 6.21 10.94
CA ARG A 184 7.84 7.19 9.89
C ARG A 184 6.60 7.99 9.57
N ASP A 185 6.71 9.31 9.60
CA ASP A 185 5.71 10.21 9.05
C ASP A 185 5.75 10.19 7.52
N SER A 186 4.58 10.34 6.92
CA SER A 186 4.46 10.42 5.47
C SER A 186 3.89 11.78 5.11
N PRO A 187 4.71 12.73 4.61
CA PRO A 187 4.21 13.99 4.10
C PRO A 187 3.18 13.74 3.00
N ASP A 188 2.33 14.73 2.79
CA ASP A 188 1.26 14.68 1.80
C ASP A 188 1.81 14.50 0.37
N HIS A 189 1.44 13.39 -0.29
CA HIS A 189 2.04 12.96 -1.56
C HIS A 189 1.10 12.08 -2.40
N ARG A 190 1.56 11.72 -3.60
CA ARG A 190 1.01 10.66 -4.45
C ARG A 190 2.09 9.64 -4.79
N ASP A 191 1.66 8.45 -5.19
CA ASP A 191 2.51 7.39 -5.71
C ASP A 191 2.39 7.31 -7.24
N PRO A 192 3.22 8.05 -7.99
CA PRO A 192 3.07 8.18 -9.45
C PRO A 192 3.30 6.88 -10.24
N LYS A 193 3.90 5.88 -9.59
CA LYS A 193 4.28 4.60 -10.19
C LYS A 193 3.21 3.51 -10.06
N CYS A 194 2.14 3.77 -9.32
CA CYS A 194 0.98 2.90 -9.24
C CYS A 194 0.11 3.10 -10.50
N PRO A 195 -0.50 2.05 -11.09
CA PRO A 195 -1.56 2.25 -12.07
C PRO A 195 -2.75 3.02 -11.45
N PRO A 196 -3.39 3.96 -12.16
CA PRO A 196 -4.49 4.73 -11.59
C PRO A 196 -5.74 3.87 -11.30
N GLU A 197 -5.96 2.78 -12.05
CA GLU A 197 -7.02 1.79 -11.81
C GLU A 197 -6.70 0.84 -10.64
N ALA A 198 -5.43 0.80 -10.21
CA ALA A 198 -4.98 -0.15 -9.21
C ALA A 198 -5.21 0.36 -7.79
N PHE A 199 -5.51 -0.57 -6.89
CA PHE A 199 -5.51 -0.32 -5.46
C PHE A 199 -4.22 -0.82 -4.83
N ASP A 200 -3.59 0.04 -4.04
CA ASP A 200 -2.63 -0.36 -3.03
C ASP A 200 -3.41 -0.58 -1.71
N ILE A 201 -2.98 -1.54 -0.90
CA ILE A 201 -3.54 -1.75 0.44
C ILE A 201 -2.52 -1.31 1.48
N LEU A 202 -2.93 -0.44 2.40
CA LEU A 202 -2.18 -0.07 3.59
C LEU A 202 -2.84 -0.72 4.79
N THR A 203 -2.06 -1.43 5.59
CA THR A 203 -2.48 -1.91 6.90
C THR A 203 -1.59 -1.30 7.98
N SER A 204 -2.19 -0.83 9.06
CA SER A 204 -1.46 -0.19 10.16
C SER A 204 -1.64 -0.98 11.45
N ILE A 205 -0.56 -1.13 12.21
CA ILE A 205 -0.54 -1.80 13.52
C ILE A 205 0.41 -1.05 14.45
N GLY A 206 0.47 -1.47 15.71
CA GLY A 206 1.42 -0.96 16.70
C GLY A 206 0.69 -0.37 17.89
N ASN A 207 1.45 0.26 18.78
CA ASN A 207 0.95 0.87 20.00
C ASN A 207 1.00 2.39 19.85
N TYR A 208 0.00 2.95 19.18
CA TYR A 208 -0.19 4.39 19.01
C TYR A 208 -1.67 4.71 19.18
N ARG A 209 -2.00 5.91 19.67
CA ARG A 209 -3.37 6.24 20.09
C ARG A 209 -4.08 7.13 19.09
N HIS A 210 -3.38 8.13 18.54
CA HIS A 210 -3.98 9.13 17.68
C HIS A 210 -3.20 9.24 16.37
N ALA A 211 -3.84 8.81 15.28
CA ALA A 211 -3.36 9.11 13.94
C ALA A 211 -4.53 9.36 13.01
N VAL A 212 -4.37 10.36 12.16
CA VAL A 212 -5.33 10.69 11.11
C VAL A 212 -4.63 10.61 9.77
N MET A 213 -5.22 9.85 8.85
CA MET A 213 -4.76 9.83 7.47
C MET A 213 -5.54 10.87 6.69
N HIS A 214 -4.84 11.86 6.17
CA HIS A 214 -5.42 12.93 5.37
C HIS A 214 -5.45 12.52 3.91
N LEU A 215 -6.63 12.52 3.29
CA LEU A 215 -6.84 12.33 1.85
C LEU A 215 -7.15 13.70 1.23
N THR A 216 -6.10 14.51 1.08
CA THR A 216 -6.19 15.97 0.93
C THR A 216 -6.94 16.42 -0.32
N ASN A 217 -6.83 15.70 -1.44
CA ASN A 217 -7.57 16.04 -2.65
C ASN A 217 -9.03 15.57 -2.65
N LEU A 218 -9.43 14.78 -1.66
CA LEU A 218 -10.81 14.32 -1.45
C LEU A 218 -11.53 15.12 -0.36
N GLY A 219 -10.81 15.90 0.46
CA GLY A 219 -11.38 16.56 1.64
C GLY A 219 -11.87 15.55 2.68
N ILE A 220 -11.20 14.39 2.78
CA ILE A 220 -11.54 13.30 3.69
C ILE A 220 -10.37 13.04 4.64
N ASP A 221 -10.68 12.89 5.91
CA ASP A 221 -9.78 12.44 6.96
C ASP A 221 -10.25 11.06 7.46
N LEU A 222 -9.32 10.14 7.66
CA LEU A 222 -9.62 8.80 8.20
C LEU A 222 -9.08 8.68 9.61
N VAL A 223 -9.90 8.20 10.55
CA VAL A 223 -9.39 7.70 11.83
C VAL A 223 -8.51 6.49 11.52
N TYR A 224 -7.21 6.59 11.79
CA TYR A 224 -6.23 5.63 11.31
C TYR A 224 -5.61 4.87 12.48
N THR A 225 -6.40 4.04 13.17
CA THR A 225 -6.00 3.32 14.40
C THR A 225 -5.27 1.99 14.11
N PRO A 226 -4.55 1.41 15.11
CA PRO A 226 -4.01 0.05 14.98
C PRO A 226 -5.09 -0.95 14.58
N GLY A 227 -4.82 -1.75 13.56
CA GLY A 227 -5.74 -2.74 12.99
C GLY A 227 -6.50 -2.27 11.76
N VAL A 228 -6.38 -1.00 11.35
CA VAL A 228 -7.02 -0.46 10.15
C VAL A 228 -6.46 -1.07 8.86
N MET A 229 -7.35 -1.26 7.88
CA MET A 229 -7.01 -1.49 6.47
C MET A 229 -7.61 -0.38 5.60
N VAL A 230 -6.78 0.19 4.72
CA VAL A 230 -7.21 1.22 3.76
C VAL A 230 -6.74 0.80 2.37
N SER A 231 -7.63 0.83 1.39
CA SER A 231 -7.34 0.44 0.01
C SER A 231 -7.75 1.56 -0.94
N TYR A 232 -6.82 2.04 -1.76
CA TYR A 232 -7.06 3.14 -2.70
C TYR A 232 -5.97 3.18 -3.78
N SER A 233 -6.20 3.95 -4.84
CA SER A 233 -5.13 4.25 -5.81
C SER A 233 -4.21 5.35 -5.29
N GLY A 234 -2.97 5.01 -4.93
CA GLY A 234 -1.96 5.99 -4.51
C GLY A 234 -1.62 7.02 -5.58
N ARG A 235 -1.94 6.73 -6.86
CA ARG A 235 -1.78 7.69 -7.97
C ARG A 235 -2.86 8.76 -8.00
N LEU A 236 -4.09 8.41 -7.64
CA LEU A 236 -5.24 9.32 -7.67
C LEU A 236 -5.41 10.06 -6.35
N VAL A 237 -5.32 9.33 -5.24
CA VAL A 237 -5.56 9.86 -3.90
C VAL A 237 -4.25 10.41 -3.34
N ARG A 238 -4.24 11.73 -3.15
CA ARG A 238 -3.18 12.45 -2.48
C ARG A 238 -3.35 12.25 -0.98
N HIS A 239 -2.33 11.70 -0.33
CA HIS A 239 -2.43 11.23 1.03
C HIS A 239 -1.19 11.53 1.87
N GLY A 240 -1.41 11.73 3.16
CA GLY A 240 -0.36 11.96 4.15
C GLY A 240 -0.83 11.55 5.54
N ILE A 241 0.12 11.26 6.42
CA ILE A 241 -0.19 10.88 7.78
C ILE A 241 0.97 11.20 8.72
N ARG A 242 0.61 11.76 9.87
CA ARG A 242 1.47 11.98 11.02
C ARG A 242 0.93 11.21 12.22
N VAL A 243 1.84 10.72 13.05
CA VAL A 243 1.49 10.10 14.34
C VAL A 243 2.03 11.00 15.44
N ASP A 244 1.18 11.32 16.42
CA ASP A 244 1.56 12.21 17.51
C ASP A 244 2.27 11.46 18.65
N ASP A 245 1.83 10.23 18.94
CA ASP A 245 2.33 9.40 20.04
C ASP A 245 2.43 7.91 19.69
N GLY A 246 3.45 7.25 20.23
CA GLY A 246 3.60 5.79 20.15
C GLY A 246 4.17 5.23 18.85
N ASP A 247 4.21 3.90 18.77
CA ASP A 247 4.88 3.16 17.71
C ASP A 247 3.91 2.69 16.63
N ARG A 248 4.18 3.06 15.37
CA ARG A 248 3.38 2.66 14.21
C ARG A 248 4.20 1.84 13.24
N ILE A 249 3.62 0.72 12.82
CA ILE A 249 4.12 -0.08 11.71
C ILE A 249 3.03 -0.13 10.64
N VAL A 250 3.40 0.21 9.42
CA VAL A 250 2.55 0.08 8.23
C VAL A 250 3.14 -0.97 7.31
N TRP A 251 2.28 -1.87 6.85
CA TRP A 251 2.56 -2.70 5.68
C TRP A 251 1.77 -2.16 4.50
N ALA A 252 2.47 -1.72 3.46
CA ALA A 252 1.87 -1.26 2.22
C ALA A 252 2.10 -2.31 1.12
N TRP A 253 1.03 -2.84 0.57
CA TRP A 253 1.02 -3.82 -0.52
C TRP A 253 0.71 -3.06 -1.79
N PHE A 254 1.65 -3.02 -2.73
CA PHE A 254 1.56 -2.09 -3.85
C PHE A 254 1.81 -2.73 -5.22
N LEU A 255 1.21 -2.10 -6.23
CA LEU A 255 1.36 -2.45 -7.64
C LEU A 255 2.27 -1.45 -8.35
N ARG A 256 3.06 -1.93 -9.30
CA ARG A 256 3.96 -1.13 -10.14
C ARG A 256 3.55 -1.24 -11.60
N ASP A 257 3.22 -0.10 -12.20
CA ASP A 257 2.76 -0.06 -13.59
C ASP A 257 3.81 -0.63 -14.56
N SER A 258 5.08 -0.28 -14.36
CA SER A 258 6.19 -0.79 -15.17
C SER A 258 6.32 -2.32 -15.14
N VAL A 259 6.01 -2.96 -14.01
CA VAL A 259 6.08 -4.43 -13.87
C VAL A 259 4.94 -5.11 -14.63
N HIS A 260 3.72 -4.57 -14.52
CA HIS A 260 2.58 -5.07 -15.30
C HIS A 260 2.79 -4.87 -16.81
N ASN A 261 3.33 -3.71 -17.21
CA ASN A 261 3.67 -3.43 -18.60
C ASN A 261 4.74 -4.40 -19.13
N TYR A 262 5.77 -4.68 -18.33
CA TYR A 262 6.81 -5.62 -18.69
C TYR A 262 6.28 -7.05 -18.88
N ALA A 263 5.38 -7.49 -18.00
CA ALA A 263 4.70 -8.78 -18.11
C ALA A 263 3.66 -8.84 -19.24
N ARG A 264 3.35 -7.71 -19.90
CA ARG A 264 2.34 -7.58 -20.96
C ARG A 264 0.95 -8.05 -20.52
N THR A 265 0.64 -7.92 -19.24
CA THR A 265 -0.68 -8.30 -18.72
C THR A 265 -1.70 -7.21 -19.04
N PRO A 266 -2.87 -7.54 -19.61
CA PRO A 266 -3.93 -6.57 -19.81
C PRO A 266 -4.32 -5.87 -18.51
N ARG A 267 -4.49 -4.55 -18.56
CA ARG A 267 -4.96 -3.77 -17.41
C ARG A 267 -6.47 -3.89 -17.29
N PRO A 268 -7.01 -4.19 -16.09
CA PRO A 268 -8.44 -4.10 -15.87
C PRO A 268 -8.91 -2.63 -15.87
N ASP A 269 -10.21 -2.41 -16.10
CA ASP A 269 -10.83 -1.11 -15.84
C ASP A 269 -10.99 -0.90 -14.32
N TYR A 270 -11.33 0.32 -13.91
CA TYR A 270 -11.71 0.63 -12.53
C TYR A 270 -12.79 -0.33 -12.03
N THR A 271 -12.64 -0.80 -10.79
CA THR A 271 -13.75 -1.45 -10.09
C THR A 271 -14.90 -0.45 -9.88
N ARG A 272 -16.13 -0.93 -10.03
CA ARG A 272 -17.34 -0.11 -9.95
C ARG A 272 -18.31 -0.68 -8.94
N TYR A 273 -18.97 0.21 -8.23
CA TYR A 273 -20.09 -0.11 -7.37
C TYR A 273 -21.33 -0.34 -8.24
N ASP A 274 -22.08 -1.41 -8.00
CA ASP A 274 -23.35 -1.65 -8.68
C ASP A 274 -24.40 -0.65 -8.17
N PRO A 275 -24.92 0.27 -9.01
CA PRO A 275 -25.90 1.26 -8.57
C PRO A 275 -27.19 0.63 -8.03
N SER A 276 -27.53 -0.60 -8.41
CA SER A 276 -28.71 -1.31 -7.92
C SER A 276 -28.59 -1.70 -6.44
N HIS A 277 -27.37 -1.79 -5.91
CA HIS A 277 -27.09 -2.07 -4.50
C HIS A 277 -27.05 -0.79 -3.63
N LEU A 278 -27.16 0.40 -4.24
CA LEU A 278 -27.14 1.65 -3.49
C LEU A 278 -28.39 1.78 -2.65
N ASN A 279 -28.19 1.84 -1.34
CA ASN A 279 -29.22 2.28 -0.41
C ASN A 279 -29.14 3.81 -0.21
N PRO A 280 -30.10 4.60 -0.73
CA PRO A 280 -30.04 6.06 -0.65
C PRO A 280 -29.96 6.61 0.79
N SER A 281 -30.47 5.86 1.77
CA SER A 281 -30.39 6.24 3.19
C SER A 281 -28.98 6.12 3.79
N ARG A 282 -28.07 5.40 3.11
CA ARG A 282 -26.68 5.20 3.54
C ARG A 282 -25.68 6.01 2.71
N VAL A 283 -26.18 6.82 1.77
CA VAL A 283 -25.36 7.64 0.88
C VAL A 283 -25.27 9.05 1.43
N ALA A 284 -24.08 9.46 1.86
CA ALA A 284 -23.77 10.86 2.04
C ALA A 284 -23.26 11.43 0.70
N LYS A 285 -23.99 12.37 0.09
CA LYS A 285 -23.53 13.09 -1.11
C LYS A 285 -22.60 14.22 -0.72
N TYR A 286 -21.44 14.32 -1.39
CA TYR A 286 -20.46 15.36 -1.11
C TYR A 286 -20.14 16.21 -2.33
N ASN A 287 -20.43 17.51 -2.23
CA ASN A 287 -20.49 18.47 -3.34
C ASN A 287 -19.16 19.14 -3.71
N GLN A 288 -18.03 18.75 -3.12
CA GLN A 288 -16.74 19.37 -3.46
C GLN A 288 -16.02 18.68 -4.64
N ALA A 289 -16.39 17.43 -4.99
CA ALA A 289 -15.75 16.70 -6.08
C ALA A 289 -16.58 15.52 -6.65
N ASP A 290 -17.91 15.58 -6.59
CA ASP A 290 -18.83 14.55 -7.12
C ASP A 290 -18.62 13.14 -6.54
N PHE A 291 -18.39 13.02 -5.22
CA PHE A 291 -18.23 11.74 -4.54
C PHE A 291 -19.41 11.42 -3.61
N ALA A 292 -19.65 10.12 -3.41
CA ALA A 292 -20.57 9.59 -2.42
C ALA A 292 -19.82 8.69 -1.42
N ILE A 293 -20.19 8.77 -0.15
CA ILE A 293 -19.66 7.92 0.92
C ILE A 293 -20.73 6.92 1.32
N TYR A 294 -20.34 5.65 1.36
CA TYR A 294 -21.22 4.53 1.65
C TYR A 294 -20.72 3.79 2.90
N GLY A 295 -21.50 3.81 3.98
CA GLY A 295 -21.21 3.04 5.19
C GLY A 295 -21.75 1.61 5.09
N THR A 296 -20.92 0.60 5.37
CA THR A 296 -21.41 -0.77 5.59
C THR A 296 -21.81 -0.91 7.07
N MET A 297 -23.09 -1.20 7.34
CA MET A 297 -23.54 -1.69 8.65
C MET A 297 -22.98 -3.09 8.91
#